data_AF-A0A396ZY70-F1
#
_entry.id   AF-A0A396ZY70-F1
#
_cell.length_a   1.000
_cell.length_b   1.000
_cell.length_c   1.000
_cell.angle_alpha   90.00
_cell.angle_beta   90.00
_cell.angle_gamma   90.00
#
_symmetry.space_group_name_H-M   'P 1'
#
loop_
_entity.id
_entity.type
_entity.pdbx_description
1 polymer ?
#
loop_
_entity_poly.entity_id
_entity_poly.type
_entity_poly.pdbx_seq_one_letter_code
_entity_poly.pdbx_strand_id
1 'polypeptide(L)' 'MLSEDDLRNTKLLLYVNKVDLPNAMTAIEVMDKMNLANLCQVHWFIQACSAVHNVGLCEGLDWLRKVLA' A
#
# COMPACT_ATOMS: atom_id res chain seq x y z
N MET A 1 -13.08 -3.64 9.92
CA MET A 1 -12.07 -2.73 9.36
C MET A 1 -12.43 -2.27 7.95
N LEU A 2 -11.96 -2.84 6.83
CA LEU A 2 -12.19 -2.21 5.51
C LEU A 2 -13.65 -2.21 5.02
N SER A 3 -14.52 -3.04 5.62
CA SER A 3 -15.96 -3.06 5.34
C SER A 3 -16.77 -2.10 6.21
N GLU A 4 -16.13 -1.33 7.09
CA GLU A 4 -16.81 -0.31 7.89
C GLU A 4 -17.28 0.84 7.00
N ASP A 5 -18.48 1.32 7.29
CA ASP A 5 -19.18 2.32 6.49
C ASP A 5 -18.36 3.62 6.34
N ASP A 6 -17.62 4.00 7.38
CA ASP A 6 -16.74 5.17 7.41
C ASP A 6 -15.55 5.05 6.44
N LEU A 7 -15.21 3.84 6.01
CA LEU A 7 -14.05 3.57 5.16
C LEU A 7 -14.41 3.32 3.69
N ARG A 8 -15.69 3.25 3.32
CA ARG A 8 -16.16 2.91 1.96
C ARG A 8 -15.61 3.78 0.83
N ASN A 9 -15.31 5.05 1.09
CA ASN A 9 -14.80 5.99 0.08
C ASN A 9 -13.35 6.38 0.29
N THR A 10 -12.63 5.68 1.16
CA THR A 10 -11.23 6.00 1.45
C THR A 10 -10.29 5.54 0.34
N LYS A 11 -9.13 6.21 0.24
CA LYS A 11 -8.01 5.78 -0.60
C LYS A 11 -7.03 5.00 0.26
N LEU A 12 -6.57 3.85 -0.22
CA LEU A 12 -5.68 2.97 0.55
C LEU A 12 -4.28 2.95 -0.05
N LEU A 13 -3.31 3.57 0.62
CA LEU A 13 -1.90 3.39 0.33
C LEU A 13 -1.34 2.27 1.21
N LEU A 14 -0.84 1.20 0.59
CA LEU A 14 -0.22 0.08 1.29
C LEU A 14 1.29 0.12 1.13
N TYR A 15 2.02 0.32 2.23
CA TYR A 15 3.48 0.20 2.24
C TYR A 15 3.93 -1.23 2.49
N VAL A 16 4.66 -1.80 1.53
CA VAL A 16 5.44 -3.02 1.72
C VAL A 16 6.78 -2.59 2.30
N ASN A 17 6.78 -2.37 3.60
CA ASN A 17 7.94 -1.88 4.33
C ASN A 17 8.93 -3.01 4.66
N LYS A 18 10.17 -2.63 4.97
CA LYS A 18 11.29 -3.51 5.33
C LYS A 18 11.88 -4.31 4.16
N VAL A 19 11.82 -3.77 2.94
CA VAL A 19 12.44 -4.41 1.76
C VAL A 19 13.97 -4.49 1.84
N ASP A 20 14.57 -3.82 2.82
CA ASP A 20 15.99 -3.91 3.17
C ASP A 20 16.39 -5.20 3.89
N LEU A 21 15.43 -5.94 4.47
CA LEU A 21 15.73 -7.16 5.21
C LEU A 21 15.92 -8.36 4.28
N PRO A 22 16.80 -9.31 4.64
CA PRO A 22 16.86 -10.59 3.93
C PRO A 22 15.51 -11.31 4.04
N ASN A 23 15.09 -11.95 2.95
CA ASN A 23 13.80 -12.64 2.84
C ASN A 23 12.57 -11.72 2.90
N ALA A 24 12.73 -10.42 2.60
CA ALA A 24 11.59 -9.54 2.42
C ALA A 24 10.69 -10.04 1.29
N MET A 25 9.37 -10.01 1.52
CA MET A 25 8.40 -10.31 0.48
C MET A 25 8.34 -9.19 -0.54
N THR A 26 8.18 -9.56 -1.80
CA THR A 26 7.89 -8.63 -2.88
C THR A 26 6.49 -8.04 -2.76
N ALA A 27 6.25 -6.91 -3.43
CA ALA A 27 4.92 -6.31 -3.47
C ALA A 27 3.86 -7.25 -4.05
N ILE A 28 4.24 -8.10 -5.02
CA ILE A 28 3.35 -9.08 -5.64
C ILE A 28 2.94 -10.14 -4.61
N GLU A 29 3.89 -10.72 -3.88
CA GLU A 29 3.60 -11.73 -2.85
C GLU A 29 2.71 -11.16 -1.72
N VAL A 30 2.92 -9.89 -1.35
CA VAL A 30 2.06 -9.21 -0.37
C VAL A 30 0.66 -8.98 -0.92
N MET A 31 0.55 -8.53 -2.17
CA MET A 31 -0.73 -8.31 -2.84
C MET A 31 -1.57 -9.59 -2.85
N ASP A 32 -0.95 -10.73 -3.18
CA ASP A 32 -1.61 -12.03 -3.21
C ASP A 32 -2.01 -12.49 -1.82
N LYS A 33 -1.10 -12.42 -0.83
CA LYS A 33 -1.38 -12.84 0.56
C LYS A 33 -2.44 -11.99 1.24
N MET A 34 -2.48 -10.69 0.94
CA MET A 34 -3.49 -9.76 1.46
C MET A 34 -4.77 -9.78 0.62
N ASN A 35 -4.80 -10.56 -0.45
CA ASN A 35 -5.95 -10.72 -1.33
C ASN A 35 -6.45 -9.37 -1.89
N LEU A 36 -5.53 -8.44 -2.18
CA LEU A 36 -5.87 -7.07 -2.59
C LEU A 36 -6.62 -7.01 -3.93
N ALA A 37 -6.43 -8.02 -4.79
CA ALA A 37 -7.16 -8.16 -6.04
C ALA A 37 -8.69 -8.25 -5.83
N ASN A 38 -9.13 -8.74 -4.67
CA ASN A 38 -10.55 -8.82 -4.32
C ASN A 38 -11.09 -7.52 -3.68
N LEU A 39 -10.24 -6.52 -3.47
CA LEU A 39 -10.59 -5.23 -2.88
C LEU A 39 -11.17 -4.25 -3.91
N CYS A 40 -12.16 -4.69 -4.70
CA CYS A 40 -12.68 -3.95 -5.86
C CYS A 40 -13.35 -2.61 -5.52
N GLN A 41 -13.79 -2.43 -4.26
CA GLN A 41 -14.54 -1.24 -3.83
C GLN A 41 -13.65 -0.09 -3.36
N VAL A 42 -12.36 -0.36 -3.12
CA VAL A 42 -11.42 0.62 -2.57
C VAL A 42 -10.36 0.92 -3.62
N HIS A 43 -10.12 2.20 -3.92
CA HIS A 43 -9.00 2.58 -4.77
C HIS A 43 -7.72 2.49 -3.94
N TRP A 44 -6.86 1.54 -4.30
CA TRP A 44 -5.63 1.26 -3.56
C TRP A 44 -4.38 1.36 -4.43
N PHE A 45 -3.23 1.52 -3.78
CA PHE A 45 -1.90 1.45 -4.38
C PHE A 45 -0.93 0.79 -3.41
N ILE A 46 -0.01 0.01 -3.95
CA ILE A 46 1.01 -0.71 -3.17
C ILE A 46 2.39 -0.16 -3.52
N GLN A 47 3.17 0.19 -2.49
CA GLN A 47 4.49 0.78 -2.64
C GLN A 47 5.51 0.01 -1.81
N ALA A 48 6.53 -0.54 -2.46
CA ALA A 48 7.70 -1.09 -1.79
C ALA A 48 8.51 0.03 -1.13
N CYS A 49 8.87 -0.11 0.14
CA CYS A 49 9.64 0.92 0.85
C CYS A 49 10.58 0.34 1.92
N SER A 50 11.59 1.14 2.26
CA SER A 50 12.41 0.95 3.44
C SER A 50 12.39 2.23 4.26
N ALA A 51 11.68 2.21 5.38
CA ALA A 51 11.55 3.38 6.24
C ALA A 51 12.90 3.83 6.82
N VAL A 52 13.81 2.89 7.10
CA VAL A 52 15.13 3.18 7.70
C VAL A 52 16.12 3.74 6.69
N HIS A 53 15.94 3.45 5.39
CA HIS A 53 16.76 3.99 4.30
C HIS A 53 16.07 5.13 3.54
N ASN A 54 14.86 5.52 3.96
CA ASN A 54 14.05 6.57 3.33
C ASN A 54 13.78 6.32 1.83
N VAL A 55 13.56 5.06 1.44
CA VAL A 55 13.28 4.66 0.05
C VAL A 55 11.79 4.36 -0.12
N GLY A 56 11.16 4.85 -1.20
CA GLY A 56 9.77 4.53 -1.56
C GLY A 56 8.70 5.31 -0.80
N LEU A 57 9.06 6.07 0.25
CA LEU A 57 8.11 6.82 1.08
C LEU A 57 7.55 8.06 0.37
N CYS A 58 8.37 8.77 -0.39
CA CYS A 58 7.90 9.96 -1.11
C CYS A 58 6.97 9.57 -2.24
N GLU A 59 7.30 8.50 -2.96
CA GLU A 59 6.55 7.97 -4.10
C GLU A 59 5.14 7.54 -3.68
N GLY A 60 5.01 6.83 -2.55
CA GLY A 60 3.70 6.45 -2.02
C GLY A 60 2.87 7.66 -1.60
N LEU A 61 3.48 8.65 -0.93
CA LEU A 61 2.79 9.88 -0.55
C LEU A 61 2.41 10.74 -1.75
N ASP A 62 3.24 10.75 -2.80
CA ASP A 62 2.93 11.43 -4.05
C ASP A 62 1.72 10.83 -4.76
N TRP A 63 1.59 9.50 -4.73
CA TRP A 63 0.36 8.85 -5.19
C TRP A 63 -0.84 9.31 -4.36
N LEU A 64 -0.72 9.28 -3.02
CA LEU A 64 -1.82 9.67 -2.13
C LEU A 64 -2.25 11.11 -2.39
N ARG A 65 -1.31 12.04 -2.56
CA ARG A 65 -1.56 13.44 -2.93
C ARG A 65 -2.36 13.54 -4.23
N LYS A 66 -1.99 12.75 -5.26
CA LYS A 66 -2.66 12.78 -6.57
C LYS A 66 -4.09 12.25 -6.52
N VAL A 67 -4.38 11.26 -5.66
CA VAL A 67 -5.72 10.64 -5.59
C VAL A 67 -6.67 11.29 -4.59
N LEU A 68 -6.15 12.17 -3.72
CA LEU A 68 -6.93 12.98 -2.79
C LEU A 68 -7.23 14.39 -3.31
N ALA A 69 -6.48 14.86 -4.31
CA ALA A 69 -6.76 16.09 -5.04
C ALA A 69 -7.98 15.92 -5.95
#